data_AF-A0A397GZ85-F1
#
_entry.id   AF-A0A397GZ85-F1
#
_cell.length_a   1.000
_cell.length_b   1.000
_cell.length_c   1.000
_cell.angle_alpha   90.00
_cell.angle_beta   90.00
_cell.angle_gamma   90.00
#
_symmetry.space_group_name_H-M   'P 1'
#
loop_
_entity.id
_entity.type
_entity.pdbx_description
1 polymer ?
#
loop_
_entity_poly.entity_id
_entity_poly.type
_entity_poly.pdbx_seq_one_letter_code
_entity_poly.pdbx_strand_id
1 'polypeptide(L)'
;MAQYWIELIGCGNYSLRQIERPYRLDDPWEISILNIYQMLRQEAQQRNRIMALVYGYYLGEIIQLSVTPRDKWKEFARENKILNEYYFYLGATRTYQLFEKDSKRMYQTLTLTFKAISRMKKSDYRELLQYGNSVADDE
;
A
#
# COMPACT_ATOMS: atom_id res chain seq x y z
N MET A 1 14.46 -12.09 3.20
CA MET A 1 15.08 -11.03 2.38
C MET A 1 15.09 -11.42 0.91
N ALA A 2 15.90 -12.40 0.49
CA ALA A 2 15.91 -12.89 -0.91
C ALA A 2 14.53 -13.32 -1.46
N GLN A 3 13.65 -13.81 -0.58
CA GLN A 3 12.30 -14.25 -0.95
C GLN A 3 11.41 -13.12 -1.52
N TYR A 4 11.62 -11.85 -1.15
CA TYR A 4 10.80 -10.74 -1.66
C TYR A 4 11.37 -10.07 -2.92
N TRP A 5 12.61 -10.35 -3.28
CA TRP A 5 13.20 -9.84 -4.52
C TRP A 5 12.58 -10.54 -5.74
N ILE A 6 12.43 -11.86 -5.68
CA ILE A 6 11.77 -12.67 -6.70
C ILE A 6 10.32 -12.20 -6.97
N GLU A 7 9.66 -11.63 -5.97
CA GLU A 7 8.29 -11.12 -6.06
C GLU A 7 8.14 -9.92 -6.99
N LEU A 8 9.17 -9.08 -7.08
CA LEU A 8 9.16 -7.82 -7.84
C LEU A 8 9.51 -8.02 -9.31
N ILE A 9 9.99 -9.21 -9.68
CA ILE A 9 10.32 -9.61 -11.06
C ILE A 9 9.09 -10.22 -11.78
N GLY A 10 7.91 -10.20 -11.16
CA GLY A 10 6.67 -10.61 -11.81
C GLY A 10 6.54 -12.11 -12.06
N CYS A 11 6.57 -12.93 -11.01
CA CYS A 11 6.41 -14.40 -11.15
C CYS A 11 4.96 -14.90 -11.07
N GLY A 12 3.97 -14.06 -10.78
CA GLY A 12 2.56 -14.44 -10.66
C GLY A 12 1.73 -14.17 -11.93
N ASN A 13 1.22 -15.22 -12.58
CA ASN A 13 0.20 -15.14 -13.64
C ASN A 13 -1.21 -14.93 -13.05
N TYR A 14 -1.41 -13.90 -12.24
CA TYR A 14 -2.76 -13.56 -11.77
C TYR A 14 -3.45 -12.67 -12.80
N SER A 15 -4.39 -13.23 -13.56
CA SER A 15 -5.33 -12.49 -14.40
C SER A 15 -6.43 -11.84 -13.54
N LEU A 16 -6.05 -11.16 -12.47
CA LEU A 16 -6.99 -10.39 -11.66
C LEU A 16 -7.35 -9.13 -12.45
N ARG A 17 -8.65 -8.85 -12.55
CA ARG A 17 -9.12 -7.59 -13.13
C ARG A 17 -8.57 -6.46 -12.25
N GLN A 18 -7.70 -5.64 -12.84
CA GLN A 18 -7.14 -4.50 -12.15
C GLN A 18 -8.27 -3.58 -11.72
N ILE A 19 -8.17 -3.10 -10.48
CA ILE A 19 -9.19 -2.23 -9.91
C ILE A 19 -8.78 -0.81 -10.20
N GLU A 20 -9.68 -0.09 -10.85
CA GLU A 20 -9.58 1.35 -11.02
C GLU A 20 -9.56 2.05 -9.66
N ARG A 21 -9.05 3.29 -9.63
CA ARG A 21 -8.95 4.06 -8.40
C ARG A 21 -10.31 4.07 -7.67
N PRO A 22 -10.37 3.55 -6.42
CA PRO A 22 -11.64 3.32 -5.69
C PRO A 22 -12.22 4.60 -5.05
N TYR A 23 -11.73 5.77 -5.43
CA TYR A 23 -12.15 7.06 -4.92
C TYR A 23 -11.99 8.10 -6.03
N ARG A 24 -12.74 9.21 -5.93
CA ARG A 24 -12.62 10.29 -6.89
C ARG A 24 -11.71 11.39 -6.34
N LEU A 25 -11.01 12.11 -7.22
CA LEU A 25 -10.10 13.18 -6.80
C LEU A 25 -10.83 14.45 -6.35
N ASP A 26 -12.11 14.59 -6.72
CA ASP A 26 -13.01 15.66 -6.30
C ASP A 26 -13.67 15.37 -4.93
N ASP A 27 -13.55 14.15 -4.42
CA ASP A 27 -14.10 13.80 -3.11
C ASP A 27 -13.29 14.47 -1.97
N PRO A 28 -13.94 14.86 -0.86
CA PRO A 28 -13.24 15.27 0.34
C PRO A 28 -12.28 14.19 0.84
N TRP A 29 -11.05 14.59 1.15
CA TRP A 29 -9.96 13.71 1.57
C TRP A 29 -10.37 12.73 2.67
N GLU A 30 -11.13 13.20 3.66
CA GLU A 30 -11.58 12.44 4.83
C GLU A 30 -12.55 11.32 4.43
N ILE A 31 -13.42 11.56 3.44
CA ILE A 31 -14.37 10.57 2.92
C ILE A 31 -13.61 9.50 2.16
N SER A 32 -12.71 9.90 1.25
CA SER A 32 -11.90 8.98 0.47
C SER A 32 -11.06 8.08 1.39
N ILE A 33 -10.36 8.67 2.36
CA ILE A 33 -9.54 7.90 3.30
C ILE A 33 -10.36 6.93 4.14
N LEU A 34 -11.52 7.35 4.65
CA LEU A 34 -12.36 6.49 5.48
C LEU A 34 -12.82 5.27 4.68
N ASN A 35 -13.27 5.48 3.44
CA ASN A 35 -13.71 4.40 2.57
C ASN A 35 -12.57 3.42 2.27
N ILE A 36 -11.40 3.91 1.86
CA ILE A 36 -10.26 3.05 1.52
C ILE A 36 -9.73 2.32 2.76
N TYR A 37 -9.68 2.98 3.91
CA TYR A 37 -9.30 2.36 5.16
C TYR A 37 -10.25 1.21 5.55
N GLN A 38 -11.56 1.40 5.40
CA GLN A 38 -12.55 0.36 5.69
C GLN A 38 -12.39 -0.85 4.75
N MET A 39 -12.20 -0.61 3.46
CA MET A 39 -11.94 -1.66 2.47
C MET A 39 -10.66 -2.42 2.79
N LEU A 40 -9.55 -1.72 3.09
CA LEU A 40 -8.29 -2.33 3.51
C LEU A 40 -8.48 -3.23 4.74
N ARG A 41 -9.21 -2.74 5.75
CA ARG A 41 -9.46 -3.50 6.98
C ARG A 41 -10.25 -4.78 6.69
N GLN A 42 -11.29 -4.69 5.86
CA GLN A 42 -12.10 -5.82 5.46
C GLN A 42 -11.27 -6.89 4.72
N GLU A 43 -10.50 -6.50 3.72
CA GLU A 43 -9.68 -7.43 2.94
C GLU A 43 -8.56 -8.06 3.78
N ALA A 44 -7.96 -7.27 4.69
CA ALA A 44 -6.98 -7.78 5.63
C ALA A 44 -7.57 -8.83 6.59
N GLN A 45 -8.83 -8.67 7.01
CA GLN A 45 -9.55 -9.66 7.82
C GLN A 45 -9.87 -10.93 7.01
N GLN A 46 -10.27 -10.77 5.75
CA GLN A 46 -10.55 -11.89 4.83
C GLN A 46 -9.27 -12.57 4.33
N ARG A 47 -8.08 -12.09 4.74
CA ARG A 47 -6.77 -12.58 4.29
C ARG A 47 -6.58 -12.47 2.77
N ASN A 48 -7.29 -11.55 2.13
CA ASN A 48 -7.11 -11.27 0.72
C ASN A 48 -5.87 -10.39 0.52
N ARG A 49 -4.73 -11.05 0.34
CA ARG A 49 -3.41 -10.43 0.29
C ARG A 49 -3.29 -9.35 -0.78
N ILE A 50 -3.70 -9.66 -2.01
CA ILE A 50 -3.56 -8.75 -3.15
C ILE A 50 -4.44 -7.51 -2.93
N MET A 51 -5.68 -7.70 -2.53
CA MET A 51 -6.58 -6.58 -2.29
C MET A 51 -6.15 -5.71 -1.11
N ALA A 52 -5.59 -6.31 -0.06
CA ALA A 52 -4.99 -5.56 1.03
C ALA A 52 -3.77 -4.73 0.59
N LEU A 53 -2.98 -5.22 -0.38
CA LEU A 53 -1.91 -4.42 -0.99
C LEU A 53 -2.50 -3.27 -1.82
N VAL A 54 -3.50 -3.55 -2.66
CA VAL A 54 -4.14 -2.56 -3.53
C VAL A 54 -4.77 -1.43 -2.72
N TYR A 55 -5.58 -1.74 -1.71
CA TYR A 55 -6.15 -0.69 -0.85
C TYR A 55 -5.10 -0.04 0.05
N GLY A 56 -4.04 -0.76 0.41
CA GLY A 56 -2.88 -0.18 1.09
C GLY A 56 -2.16 0.87 0.22
N TYR A 57 -1.98 0.60 -1.06
CA TYR A 57 -1.42 1.51 -2.05
C TYR A 57 -2.29 2.77 -2.19
N TYR A 58 -3.59 2.62 -2.43
CA TYR A 58 -4.50 3.76 -2.59
C TYR A 58 -4.64 4.57 -1.29
N LEU A 59 -4.61 3.93 -0.12
CA LEU A 59 -4.57 4.64 1.16
C LEU A 59 -3.30 5.49 1.27
N GLY A 60 -2.16 4.94 0.81
CA GLY A 60 -0.89 5.66 0.81
C GLY A 60 -0.90 6.85 -0.16
N GLU A 61 -1.45 6.66 -1.36
CA GLU A 61 -1.65 7.72 -2.36
C GLU A 61 -2.43 8.89 -1.75
N ILE A 62 -3.60 8.64 -1.15
CA ILE A 62 -4.43 9.71 -0.56
C ILE A 62 -3.72 10.40 0.62
N ILE A 63 -3.03 9.64 1.49
CA ILE A 63 -2.28 10.22 2.60
C ILE A 63 -1.23 11.23 2.08
N GLN A 64 -0.54 10.90 0.98
CA GLN A 64 0.49 11.76 0.38
C GLN A 64 -0.08 12.98 -0.37
N LEU A 65 -1.38 13.03 -0.69
CA LEU A 65 -2.01 14.22 -1.27
C LEU A 65 -2.14 15.39 -0.27
N SER A 66 -2.00 15.14 1.03
CA SER A 66 -2.01 16.20 2.05
C SER A 66 -0.69 16.96 2.09
N VAL A 67 -0.73 18.26 2.40
CA VAL A 67 0.47 19.07 2.65
C VAL A 67 1.23 18.58 3.88
N THR A 68 0.53 18.07 4.89
CA THR A 68 1.09 17.50 6.13
C THR A 68 0.61 16.05 6.32
N PRO A 69 1.10 15.08 5.52
CA PRO A 69 0.58 13.71 5.48
C PRO A 69 0.48 13.02 6.85
N ARG A 70 1.57 13.10 7.64
CA ARG A 70 1.66 12.43 8.94
C ARG A 70 0.70 13.02 9.96
N ASP A 71 0.64 14.34 10.05
CA ASP A 71 -0.18 15.02 11.05
C ASP A 71 -1.67 14.89 10.72
N LYS A 72 -2.03 15.08 9.45
CA LYS A 72 -3.42 14.92 8.99
C LYS A 72 -3.93 13.49 9.19
N TRP A 73 -3.11 12.49 8.88
CA TRP A 73 -3.47 11.09 9.17
C TRP A 73 -3.61 10.82 10.68
N LYS A 74 -2.73 11.37 11.51
CA LYS A 74 -2.80 11.22 12.97
C LYS A 74 -4.07 11.83 13.55
N GLU A 75 -4.47 13.00 13.06
CA GLU A 75 -5.73 13.64 13.41
C GLU A 75 -6.93 12.77 13.02
N PHE A 76 -7.00 12.37 11.74
CA PHE A 76 -8.05 11.49 11.23
C PHE A 76 -8.16 10.19 12.04
N ALA A 77 -7.03 9.54 12.33
CA ALA A 77 -6.98 8.30 13.09
C ALA A 77 -7.49 8.47 14.52
N ARG A 78 -7.22 9.62 15.15
CA ARG A 78 -7.74 9.94 16.49
C ARG A 78 -9.25 10.12 16.47
N GLU A 79 -9.78 10.89 15.52
CA GLU A 79 -11.22 11.14 15.37
C GLU A 79 -12.00 9.86 15.09
N ASN A 80 -11.45 8.98 14.25
CA ASN A 80 -12.06 7.73 13.84
C ASN A 80 -11.69 6.53 14.74
N LYS A 81 -10.99 6.77 15.85
CA LYS A 81 -10.58 5.75 16.83
C LYS A 81 -9.84 4.55 16.19
N ILE A 82 -8.98 4.84 15.22
CA ILE A 82 -8.19 3.82 14.52
C ILE A 82 -7.12 3.28 15.47
N LEU A 83 -7.25 2.00 15.81
CA LEU A 83 -6.24 1.28 16.57
C LEU A 83 -5.04 0.95 15.67
N ASN A 84 -3.83 0.97 16.24
CA ASN A 84 -2.58 0.74 15.52
C ASN A 84 -2.38 1.70 14.34
N GLU A 85 -2.74 2.98 14.51
CA GLU A 85 -2.56 4.06 13.53
C GLU A 85 -1.21 4.00 12.80
N TYR A 86 -0.11 3.81 13.54
CA TYR A 86 1.24 3.78 12.98
C TYR A 86 1.47 2.59 12.02
N TYR A 87 0.86 1.44 12.28
CA TYR A 87 0.94 0.26 11.40
C TYR A 87 0.27 0.54 10.06
N PHE A 88 -0.89 1.20 10.08
CA PHE A 88 -1.62 1.54 8.86
C PHE A 88 -0.91 2.66 8.09
N TYR A 89 -0.42 3.69 8.78
CA TYR A 89 0.37 4.75 8.15
C TYR A 89 1.63 4.19 7.46
N LEU A 90 2.45 3.42 8.19
CA LEU A 90 3.67 2.85 7.62
C LEU A 90 3.35 1.90 6.47
N GLY A 91 2.35 1.03 6.65
CA GLY A 91 1.94 0.10 5.59
C GLY A 91 1.52 0.82 4.33
N ALA A 92 0.63 1.80 4.46
CA ALA A 92 0.09 2.55 3.34
C ALA A 92 1.18 3.34 2.60
N THR A 93 1.95 4.16 3.34
CA THR A 93 3.02 4.98 2.75
C THR A 93 4.10 4.15 2.08
N ARG A 94 4.52 3.05 2.69
CA ARG A 94 5.53 2.15 2.11
C ARG A 94 5.00 1.36 0.92
N THR A 95 3.74 0.94 0.95
CA THR A 95 3.13 0.23 -0.18
C THR A 95 3.00 1.16 -1.37
N TYR A 96 2.55 2.40 -1.15
CA TYR A 96 2.53 3.43 -2.19
C TYR A 96 3.91 3.65 -2.81
N GLN A 97 4.92 3.98 -1.99
CA GLN A 97 6.29 4.19 -2.45
C GLN A 97 6.89 3.00 -3.21
N LEU A 98 6.56 1.76 -2.81
CA LEU A 98 7.10 0.56 -3.44
C LEU A 98 6.52 0.33 -4.85
N PHE A 99 5.31 0.81 -5.12
CA PHE A 99 4.56 0.54 -6.34
C PHE A 99 4.14 1.80 -7.10
N GLU A 100 4.65 2.98 -6.73
CA GLU A 100 4.26 4.26 -7.36
C GLU A 100 4.65 4.34 -8.84
N LYS A 101 5.77 3.70 -9.22
CA LYS A 101 6.22 3.62 -10.61
C LYS A 101 5.34 2.68 -11.45
N ASP A 102 4.94 1.55 -10.87
CA ASP A 102 4.05 0.58 -11.50
C ASP A 102 3.19 -0.15 -10.45
N SER A 103 1.94 0.30 -10.34
CA SER A 103 0.95 -0.28 -9.43
C SER A 103 0.52 -1.69 -9.83
N LYS A 104 0.73 -2.09 -11.09
CA LYS A 104 0.33 -3.41 -11.60
C LYS A 104 1.17 -4.53 -11.02
N ARG A 105 2.42 -4.25 -10.64
CA ARG A 105 3.33 -5.22 -10.00
C ARG A 105 2.79 -5.79 -8.70
N MET A 106 1.89 -5.07 -8.00
CA MET A 106 1.20 -5.61 -6.82
C MET A 106 0.50 -6.95 -7.12
N TYR A 107 -0.14 -7.06 -8.29
CA TYR A 107 -0.88 -8.26 -8.71
C TYR A 107 0.04 -9.43 -9.06
N GLN A 108 1.32 -9.17 -9.30
CA GLN A 108 2.29 -10.19 -9.69
C GLN A 108 3.10 -10.72 -8.50
N THR A 109 2.99 -10.09 -7.33
CA THR A 109 3.57 -10.61 -6.08
C THR A 109 2.91 -11.94 -5.71
N LEU A 110 3.64 -12.89 -5.12
CA LEU A 110 3.20 -14.21 -4.67
C LEU A 110 3.04 -14.32 -3.14
N THR A 111 3.92 -13.70 -2.36
CA THR A 111 3.99 -13.79 -0.89
C THR A 111 4.07 -12.44 -0.19
N LEU A 112 4.34 -11.34 -0.90
CA LEU A 112 4.35 -10.01 -0.29
C LEU A 112 2.95 -9.66 0.24
N THR A 113 2.87 -9.17 1.48
CA THR A 113 1.61 -8.79 2.13
C THR A 113 1.72 -7.37 2.70
N PHE A 114 0.59 -6.67 2.81
CA PHE A 114 0.53 -5.37 3.50
C PHE A 114 1.15 -5.46 4.91
N LYS A 115 0.81 -6.50 5.67
CA LYS A 115 1.34 -6.74 7.02
C LYS A 115 2.87 -6.86 7.05
N ALA A 116 3.46 -7.56 6.07
CA ALA A 116 4.91 -7.68 5.95
C ALA A 116 5.55 -6.30 5.71
N ILE A 117 5.02 -5.52 4.76
CA ILE A 117 5.49 -4.17 4.44
C ILE A 117 5.40 -3.25 5.68
N SER A 118 4.26 -3.24 6.37
CA SER A 118 4.04 -2.41 7.57
C SER A 118 5.02 -2.70 8.70
N ARG A 119 5.44 -3.97 8.87
CA ARG A 119 6.29 -4.42 9.98
C ARG A 119 7.76 -4.55 9.62
N MET A 120 8.11 -4.40 8.35
CA MET A 120 9.46 -4.51 7.84
C MET A 120 10.39 -3.51 8.53
N LYS A 121 11.63 -3.91 8.82
CA LYS A 121 12.64 -2.97 9.33
C LYS A 121 12.94 -1.92 8.27
N LYS A 122 13.37 -0.74 8.72
CA LYS A 122 13.68 0.37 7.82
C LYS A 122 14.80 0.04 6.82
N SER A 123 15.82 -0.70 7.26
CA SER A 123 16.91 -1.22 6.40
C SER A 123 16.34 -2.10 5.30
N ASP A 124 15.58 -3.11 5.70
CA ASP A 124 15.06 -4.16 4.83
C ASP A 124 14.10 -3.56 3.78
N TYR A 125 13.29 -2.59 4.19
CA TYR A 125 12.39 -1.88 3.29
C TYR A 125 13.15 -1.01 2.28
N ARG A 126 14.25 -0.36 2.69
CA ARG A 126 15.09 0.43 1.77
C ARG A 126 15.72 -0.45 0.70
N GLU A 127 16.24 -1.61 1.08
CA GLU A 127 16.78 -2.58 0.13
C GLU A 127 15.71 -3.06 -0.85
N LEU A 128 14.51 -3.38 -0.35
CA LEU A 128 13.38 -3.78 -1.18
C LEU A 128 12.98 -2.67 -2.18
N LEU A 129 12.93 -1.42 -1.71
CA LEU A 129 12.57 -0.27 -2.54
C LEU A 129 13.63 0.00 -3.63
N GLN A 130 14.92 -0.10 -3.28
CA GLN A 130 16.02 0.04 -4.25
C GLN A 130 15.93 -1.03 -5.33
N TYR A 131 15.66 -2.28 -4.96
CA TYR A 131 15.48 -3.37 -5.90
C TYR A 131 14.25 -3.19 -6.80
N GLY A 132 13.12 -2.77 -6.22
CA GLY A 132 11.89 -2.50 -6.98
C GLY A 132 12.10 -1.39 -8.02
N ASN A 133 12.88 -0.37 -7.67
CA ASN A 133 13.23 0.72 -8.57
C ASN A 133 14.15 0.29 -9.71
N SER A 134 15.17 -0.54 -9.45
CA SER A 134 16.07 -1.01 -10.52
C SER A 134 15.33 -1.85 -11.55
N VAL A 135 14.40 -2.72 -11.12
CA VAL A 135 13.59 -3.54 -12.04
C VAL A 135 12.60 -2.68 -12.84
N ALA A 136 12.20 -1.51 -12.34
CA ALA A 136 11.30 -0.60 -13.06
C ALA A 136 12.01 0.26 -14.12
N ASP A 137 13.32 0.47 -13.98
CA ASP A 137 14.09 1.31 -14.91
C ASP A 137 14.65 0.50 -16.11
N ASP A 138 14.58 -0.84 -16.05
CA ASP A 138 15.07 -1.77 -17.09
C ASP A 138 13.96 -2.23 -18.09
N GLU A 139 12.71 -1.80 -17.93
CA GLU A 139 11.56 -2.06 -18.85
C GLU A 139 11.21 -0.84 -19.70
#